data_AF-A0A519M5M9-F1
#
_entry.id   AF-A0A519M5M9-F1
#
_cell.length_a   1.000
_cell.length_b   1.000
_cell.length_c   1.000
_cell.angle_alpha   90.00
_cell.angle_beta   90.00
_cell.angle_gamma   90.00
#
_symmetry.space_group_name_H-M   'P 1'
#
loop_
_entity.id
_entity.type
_entity.pdbx_description
1 polymer ?
#
loop_
_entity_poly.entity_id
_entity_poly.type
_entity_poly.pdbx_seq_one_letter_code
_entity_poly.pdbx_strand_id
1 'polypeptide(L)'
;MTIWDFIATALTIIVFLVLCWTFRTRIGNLIRGIITNILIFIGIPIALCIAVVSLPFLIILFARNLFIKLISSSFYKNPIEYYADGSNKITHKKLNVYGSHTGSMDVFSRSGTTEDKAILTDGDWVLIESYIHDIWLARKGQLSESLYNKLETSIFNDCASISVVVKLKRMKWEYYHDSHKKGIFDKLLNWLFP
;
A
#
# COMPACT_ATOMS: atom_id res chain seq x y z
N MET A 1 8.09 45.11 -74.74
CA MET A 1 7.93 43.88 -73.94
C MET A 1 6.90 43.02 -74.66
N THR A 2 7.31 41.86 -75.14
CA THR A 2 6.45 40.97 -75.94
C THR A 2 5.71 39.99 -75.03
N ILE A 3 4.59 39.43 -75.51
CA ILE A 3 3.84 38.39 -74.79
C ILE A 3 4.75 37.21 -74.39
N TRP A 4 5.76 36.91 -75.23
CA TRP A 4 6.75 35.86 -74.97
C TRP A 4 7.63 36.15 -73.74
N ASP A 5 7.99 37.40 -73.46
CA ASP A 5 8.77 37.77 -72.28
C ASP A 5 7.98 37.53 -70.98
N PHE A 6 6.66 37.77 -71.01
CA PHE A 6 5.77 37.51 -69.88
C PHE A 6 5.61 36.00 -69.63
N ILE A 7 5.46 35.20 -70.70
CA ILE A 7 5.37 33.74 -70.57
C ILE A 7 6.67 33.16 -70.03
N ALA A 8 7.82 33.63 -70.53
CA ALA A 8 9.13 33.19 -70.07
C ALA A 8 9.35 33.49 -68.57
N THR A 9 8.99 34.69 -68.12
CA THR A 9 9.08 35.08 -66.69
C THR A 9 8.10 34.32 -65.81
N ALA A 10 6.87 34.07 -66.26
CA ALA A 10 5.93 33.24 -65.52
C ALA A 10 6.42 31.79 -65.36
N LEU A 11 7.00 31.20 -66.41
CA LEU A 11 7.56 29.84 -66.36
C LEU A 11 8.75 29.74 -65.42
N THR A 12 9.67 30.71 -65.42
CA THR A 12 10.82 30.70 -64.50
C THR A 12 10.37 30.82 -63.04
N ILE A 13 9.36 31.64 -62.75
CA ILE A 13 8.77 31.74 -61.40
C ILE A 13 8.13 30.41 -60.99
N ILE A 14 7.35 29.76 -61.87
CA ILE A 14 6.73 28.47 -61.58
C ILE A 14 7.79 27.40 -61.29
N VAL A 15 8.82 27.30 -62.14
CA VAL A 15 9.92 26.35 -61.94
C VAL A 15 10.66 26.61 -60.61
N PHE A 16 10.90 27.88 -60.28
CA PHE A 16 11.52 28.26 -59.01
C PHE A 16 10.66 27.85 -57.80
N LEU A 17 9.33 28.08 -57.85
CA LEU A 17 8.40 27.68 -56.79
C LEU A 17 8.37 26.16 -56.61
N VAL A 18 8.38 25.38 -57.69
CA VAL A 18 8.43 23.91 -57.63
C VAL A 18 9.76 23.42 -57.03
N LEU A 19 10.88 24.05 -57.39
CA LEU A 19 12.19 23.75 -56.78
C LEU A 19 12.21 24.08 -55.28
N CYS A 20 11.70 25.24 -54.88
CA CYS A 20 11.58 25.60 -53.46
C CYS A 20 10.70 24.62 -52.68
N TRP A 21 9.58 24.16 -53.28
CA TRP A 21 8.68 23.21 -52.64
C TRP A 21 9.33 21.83 -52.46
N THR A 22 9.98 21.30 -53.51
CA THR A 22 10.69 20.01 -53.44
C THR A 22 11.93 20.06 -52.52
N PHE A 23 12.62 21.19 -52.45
CA PHE A 23 13.73 21.39 -51.52
C PHE A 23 13.24 21.42 -50.06
N ARG A 24 12.13 22.12 -49.79
CA ARG A 24 11.50 22.16 -48.46
C ARG A 24 11.06 20.78 -47.98
N THR A 25 10.48 19.95 -48.86
CA THR A 25 10.06 18.59 -48.48
C THR A 25 11.25 17.67 -48.21
N ARG A 26 12.32 17.75 -49.01
CA ARG A 26 13.56 16.98 -48.77
C ARG A 26 14.25 17.36 -47.46
N ILE A 27 14.40 18.66 -47.17
CA ILE A 27 14.98 19.13 -45.90
C ILE A 27 14.12 18.68 -44.72
N GLY A 28 12.79 18.79 -44.83
CA GLY A 28 11.88 18.36 -43.77
C GLY A 28 12.03 16.87 -43.43
N ASN A 29 12.17 16.01 -44.45
CA ASN A 29 12.39 14.58 -44.24
C ASN A 29 13.77 14.29 -43.64
N LEU A 30 14.81 15.03 -44.04
CA LEU A 30 16.16 14.85 -43.53
C LEU A 30 16.27 15.27 -42.05
N ILE A 31 15.69 16.41 -41.68
CA ILE A 31 15.60 16.87 -40.28
C ILE A 31 14.83 15.85 -39.43
N ARG A 32 13.69 15.36 -39.93
CA ARG A 32 12.89 14.34 -39.21
C ARG A 32 13.69 13.05 -39.00
N GLY A 33 14.43 12.60 -40.00
CA GLY A 33 15.33 11.44 -39.87
C GLY A 33 16.41 11.64 -38.81
N ILE A 34 17.06 12.81 -38.79
CA ILE A 34 18.08 13.14 -37.78
C ILE A 34 17.48 13.16 -36.36
N ILE A 35 16.33 13.81 -36.17
CA ILE A 35 15.67 13.89 -34.86
C ILE A 35 15.29 12.49 -34.35
N THR A 36 14.72 11.65 -35.21
CA THR A 36 14.36 10.27 -34.85
C THR A 36 15.59 9.47 -34.46
N ASN A 37 16.69 9.58 -35.21
CA ASN A 37 17.94 8.88 -34.89
C ASN A 37 18.53 9.37 -33.56
N ILE A 38 18.51 10.68 -33.28
CA ILE A 38 18.97 11.25 -32.00
C ILE A 38 18.12 10.74 -30.84
N LEU A 39 16.79 10.73 -30.99
CA LEU A 39 15.87 10.21 -29.98
C LEU A 39 16.10 8.72 -29.70
N ILE A 40 16.38 7.93 -30.73
CA ILE A 40 16.71 6.50 -30.58
C ILE A 40 18.06 6.34 -29.87
N PHE A 41 19.10 7.07 -30.31
CA PHE A 41 20.46 6.97 -29.77
C PHE A 41 20.56 7.43 -28.31
N ILE A 42 19.77 8.43 -27.89
CA ILE A 42 19.78 8.96 -26.52
C ILE A 42 18.73 8.26 -25.65
N GLY A 43 17.55 7.99 -26.21
CA GLY A 43 16.42 7.41 -25.47
C GLY A 43 16.67 5.98 -25.03
N ILE A 44 17.26 5.14 -25.88
CA ILE A 44 17.53 3.74 -25.54
C ILE A 44 18.49 3.62 -24.34
N PRO A 45 19.67 4.27 -24.31
CA PRO A 45 20.56 4.22 -23.15
C PRO A 45 19.91 4.71 -21.85
N ILE A 46 19.15 5.81 -21.90
CA ILE A 46 18.48 6.35 -20.71
C ILE A 46 17.45 5.35 -20.18
N ALA A 47 16.61 4.79 -21.05
CA ALA A 47 15.64 3.77 -20.67
C ALA A 47 16.31 2.54 -20.05
N LEU A 48 17.46 2.13 -20.62
CA LEU A 48 18.23 0.99 -20.14
C LEU A 48 18.86 1.26 -18.76
N CYS A 49 19.39 2.46 -18.52
CA CYS A 49 19.87 2.89 -17.20
C CYS A 49 18.75 2.87 -16.16
N ILE A 50 17.57 3.40 -16.49
CA ILE A 50 16.40 3.40 -15.60
C ILE A 50 15.98 1.96 -15.28
N ALA A 51 15.94 1.08 -16.28
CA ALA A 51 15.61 -0.33 -16.09
C ALA A 51 16.61 -1.02 -15.15
N VAL A 52 17.91 -0.84 -15.37
CA VAL A 52 18.97 -1.44 -14.54
C VAL A 52 18.89 -0.96 -13.08
N VAL A 53 18.61 0.33 -12.85
CA VAL A 53 18.50 0.89 -11.49
C VAL A 53 17.21 0.46 -10.80
N SER A 54 16.10 0.35 -11.53
CA SER A 54 14.78 0.00 -10.96
C SER A 54 14.56 -1.50 -10.75
N LEU A 55 15.20 -2.35 -11.54
CA LEU A 55 15.08 -3.81 -11.45
C LEU A 55 15.37 -4.37 -10.04
N PRO A 56 16.49 -4.04 -9.35
CA PRO A 56 16.74 -4.58 -8.01
C PRO A 56 15.68 -4.14 -7.00
N PHE A 57 15.16 -2.92 -7.12
CA PHE A 57 14.09 -2.44 -6.24
C PHE A 57 12.79 -3.22 -6.43
N LEU A 58 12.41 -3.50 -7.69
CA LEU A 58 11.25 -4.35 -8.00
C LEU A 58 11.43 -5.78 -7.49
N ILE A 59 12.64 -6.35 -7.61
CA ILE A 59 12.95 -7.69 -7.08
C ILE A 59 12.77 -7.72 -5.56
N ILE A 60 13.26 -6.70 -4.84
CA ILE A 60 13.11 -6.60 -3.38
C ILE A 60 11.64 -6.50 -2.97
N LEU A 61 10.86 -5.67 -3.67
CA LEU A 61 9.41 -5.54 -3.40
C LEU A 61 8.67 -6.85 -3.66
N PHE A 62 8.98 -7.54 -4.75
CA PHE A 62 8.37 -8.82 -5.09
C PHE A 62 8.75 -9.91 -4.08
N ALA A 63 10.03 -10.00 -3.71
CA ALA A 63 10.51 -10.93 -2.69
C ALA A 63 9.83 -10.68 -1.33
N ARG A 64 9.70 -9.41 -0.92
CA ARG A 64 8.98 -9.04 0.30
C ARG A 64 7.52 -9.48 0.26
N ASN A 65 6.84 -9.28 -0.86
CA ASN A 65 5.43 -9.67 -1.00
C ASN A 65 5.26 -11.20 -0.98
N LEU A 66 6.15 -11.94 -1.68
CA LEU A 66 6.18 -13.40 -1.62
C LEU A 66 6.46 -13.92 -0.22
N PHE A 67 7.42 -13.32 0.49
CA PHE A 67 7.75 -13.70 1.87
C PHE A 67 6.55 -13.51 2.81
N ILE A 68 5.85 -12.37 2.71
CA ILE A 68 4.62 -12.12 3.48
C ILE A 68 3.55 -13.17 3.16
N LYS A 69 3.38 -13.53 1.89
CA LYS A 69 2.41 -14.54 1.45
C LYS A 69 2.76 -15.95 1.91
N LEU A 70 4.04 -16.31 1.90
CA LEU A 70 4.51 -17.61 2.38
C LEU A 70 4.37 -17.72 3.89
N ILE A 71 4.75 -16.68 4.64
CA ILE A 71 4.52 -16.60 6.07
C ILE A 71 3.03 -16.69 6.38
N SER A 72 2.19 -15.90 5.73
CA SER A 72 0.75 -15.96 6.00
C SER A 72 0.18 -17.34 5.66
N SER A 73 0.63 -17.98 4.58
CA SER A 73 0.24 -19.34 4.21
C SER A 73 0.71 -20.39 5.22
N SER A 74 1.93 -20.30 5.75
CA SER A 74 2.45 -21.25 6.74
C SER A 74 1.77 -21.08 8.10
N PHE A 75 1.41 -19.85 8.47
CA PHE A 75 0.68 -19.58 9.71
C PHE A 75 -0.82 -19.90 9.61
N TYR A 76 -1.42 -19.91 8.42
CA TYR A 76 -2.83 -20.29 8.23
C TYR A 76 -3.07 -21.80 8.10
N LYS A 77 -2.03 -22.61 7.86
CA LYS A 77 -2.19 -24.05 7.62
C LYS A 77 -2.22 -24.94 8.86
N ASN A 78 -2.09 -24.36 10.06
CA ASN A 78 -2.40 -25.07 11.30
C ASN A 78 -3.82 -24.69 11.76
N PRO A 79 -4.83 -25.53 11.47
CA PRO A 79 -6.14 -25.35 12.07
C PRO A 79 -6.00 -25.59 13.58
N ILE A 80 -6.09 -24.50 14.33
CA ILE A 80 -6.69 -24.42 15.67
C ILE A 80 -6.53 -25.72 16.47
N GLU A 81 -5.36 -25.89 17.11
CA GLU A 81 -5.35 -26.67 18.36
C GLU A 81 -6.28 -25.92 19.31
N TYR A 82 -7.44 -26.53 19.58
CA TYR A 82 -8.33 -26.13 20.66
C TYR A 82 -7.55 -26.29 21.96
N TYR A 83 -6.87 -25.23 22.39
CA TYR A 83 -6.43 -25.14 23.78
C TYR A 83 -7.69 -25.24 24.64
N ALA A 84 -7.77 -26.33 25.40
CA ALA A 84 -8.79 -26.52 26.41
C ALA A 84 -8.68 -25.37 27.42
N ASP A 85 -9.64 -24.45 27.29
CA ASP A 85 -10.33 -23.70 28.34
C ASP A 85 -9.66 -23.72 29.72
N GLY A 86 -8.64 -22.87 29.89
CA GLY A 86 -7.84 -22.75 31.11
C GLY A 86 -6.54 -21.96 30.94
N SER A 87 -6.10 -21.72 29.70
CA SER A 87 -4.92 -20.88 29.45
C SER A 87 -5.26 -19.39 29.59
N ASN A 88 -4.53 -18.67 30.45
CA ASN A 88 -4.55 -17.20 30.57
C ASN A 88 -4.09 -16.45 29.29
N LYS A 89 -3.92 -17.13 28.16
CA LYS A 89 -3.47 -16.53 26.91
C LYS A 89 -4.63 -15.88 26.15
N ILE A 90 -4.34 -14.81 25.44
CA ILE A 90 -5.24 -14.17 24.49
C ILE A 90 -5.31 -15.04 23.23
N THR A 91 -6.53 -15.41 22.82
CA THR A 91 -6.78 -16.25 21.65
C THR A 91 -7.62 -15.50 20.60
N HIS A 92 -7.73 -16.07 19.40
CA HIS A 92 -8.63 -15.52 18.37
C HIS A 92 -10.09 -15.46 18.80
N LYS A 93 -10.54 -16.41 19.62
CA LYS A 93 -11.91 -16.45 20.16
C LYS A 93 -12.14 -15.27 21.10
N LYS A 94 -11.22 -15.04 22.05
CA LYS A 94 -11.24 -13.86 22.95
C LYS A 94 -11.31 -12.56 22.16
N LEU A 95 -10.45 -12.39 21.15
CA LEU A 95 -10.47 -11.20 20.28
C LEU A 95 -11.76 -11.07 19.45
N ASN A 96 -12.39 -12.18 19.03
CA ASN A 96 -13.67 -12.13 18.33
C ASN A 96 -14.80 -11.65 19.24
N VAL A 97 -14.87 -12.18 20.46
CA VAL A 97 -15.87 -11.76 21.46
C VAL A 97 -15.68 -10.29 21.85
N TYR A 98 -14.43 -9.85 22.03
CA TYR A 98 -14.11 -8.44 22.27
C TYR A 98 -14.61 -7.55 21.11
N GLY A 99 -14.36 -7.97 19.87
CA GLY A 99 -14.77 -7.25 18.66
C GLY A 99 -16.29 -7.23 18.43
N SER A 100 -17.01 -8.31 18.72
CA SER A 100 -18.47 -8.38 18.55
C SER A 100 -19.21 -7.41 19.47
N HIS A 101 -18.62 -7.07 20.62
CA HIS A 101 -19.12 -6.08 21.56
C HIS A 101 -18.48 -4.71 21.38
N THR A 102 -17.91 -4.44 20.21
CA THR A 102 -17.33 -3.14 19.83
C THR A 102 -16.25 -2.64 20.80
N GLY A 103 -15.58 -3.53 21.53
CA GLY A 103 -14.62 -3.16 22.57
C GLY A 103 -15.21 -2.36 23.74
N SER A 104 -16.54 -2.35 23.93
CA SER A 104 -17.21 -1.73 25.08
C SER A 104 -17.53 -2.75 26.18
N MET A 105 -16.91 -2.57 27.35
CA MET A 105 -17.14 -3.41 28.53
C MET A 105 -18.60 -3.31 29.03
N ASP A 106 -19.18 -2.12 28.94
CA ASP A 106 -20.59 -1.89 29.31
C ASP A 106 -21.54 -2.67 28.41
N VAL A 107 -21.26 -2.70 27.10
CA VAL A 107 -22.06 -3.50 26.15
C VAL A 107 -21.86 -4.98 26.44
N PHE A 108 -20.62 -5.43 26.60
CA PHE A 108 -20.30 -6.83 26.91
C PHE A 108 -20.96 -7.34 28.19
N SER A 109 -20.89 -6.59 29.28
CA SER A 109 -21.49 -6.97 30.56
C SER A 109 -23.01 -7.12 30.47
N ARG A 110 -23.68 -6.24 29.72
CA ARG A 110 -25.14 -6.20 29.57
C ARG A 110 -25.69 -7.18 28.54
N SER A 111 -25.05 -7.30 27.38
CA SER A 111 -25.56 -8.09 26.25
C SER A 111 -24.79 -9.36 25.95
N GLY A 112 -23.62 -9.57 26.56
CA GLY A 112 -22.80 -10.77 26.35
C GLY A 112 -23.53 -12.02 26.81
N THR A 113 -23.52 -13.04 25.96
CA THR A 113 -24.07 -14.37 26.24
C THR A 113 -23.26 -15.06 27.33
N THR A 114 -23.81 -16.10 27.94
CA THR A 114 -23.08 -16.90 28.94
C THR A 114 -21.83 -17.53 28.32
N GLU A 115 -21.90 -17.94 27.05
CA GLU A 115 -20.78 -18.50 26.30
C GLU A 115 -19.69 -17.46 26.06
N ASP A 116 -20.06 -16.23 25.69
CA ASP A 116 -19.09 -15.15 25.47
C ASP A 116 -18.37 -14.78 26.77
N LYS A 117 -19.11 -14.74 27.88
CA LYS A 117 -18.56 -14.48 29.23
C LYS A 117 -17.68 -15.62 29.74
N ALA A 118 -17.93 -16.85 29.32
CA ALA A 118 -17.04 -17.98 29.60
C ALA A 118 -15.74 -17.90 28.79
N ILE A 119 -15.80 -17.40 27.55
CA ILE A 119 -14.63 -17.27 26.66
C ILE A 119 -13.72 -16.10 27.05
N LEU A 120 -14.31 -14.96 27.43
CA LEU A 120 -13.60 -13.71 27.68
C LEU A 120 -13.92 -13.20 29.09
N THR A 121 -12.95 -13.34 30.00
CA THR A 121 -13.09 -12.86 31.38
C THR A 121 -12.86 -11.35 31.47
N ASP A 122 -13.31 -10.72 32.56
CA ASP A 122 -13.06 -9.30 32.83
C ASP A 122 -11.56 -8.98 32.86
N GLY A 123 -10.73 -9.89 33.38
CA GLY A 123 -9.27 -9.74 33.39
C GLY A 123 -8.67 -9.77 31.98
N ASP A 124 -9.16 -10.67 31.12
CA ASP A 124 -8.76 -10.70 29.71
C ASP A 124 -9.18 -9.42 28.98
N TRP A 125 -10.36 -8.89 29.31
CA TRP A 125 -10.88 -7.65 28.73
C TRP A 125 -9.95 -6.48 29.02
N VAL A 126 -9.62 -6.25 30.29
CA VAL A 126 -8.72 -5.18 30.74
C VAL A 126 -7.34 -5.33 30.09
N LEU A 127 -6.84 -6.56 30.00
CA LEU A 127 -5.55 -6.83 29.36
C LEU A 127 -5.57 -6.48 27.87
N ILE A 128 -6.58 -6.92 27.13
CA ILE A 128 -6.75 -6.58 25.70
C ILE A 128 -6.82 -5.06 25.54
N GLU A 129 -7.64 -4.38 26.35
CA GLU A 129 -7.81 -2.93 26.28
C GLU A 129 -6.50 -2.18 26.53
N SER A 130 -5.74 -2.58 27.56
CA SER A 130 -4.42 -2.00 27.83
C SER A 130 -3.46 -2.16 26.65
N TYR A 131 -3.46 -3.32 26.00
CA TYR A 131 -2.59 -3.54 24.84
C TYR A 131 -2.99 -2.72 23.63
N ILE A 132 -4.28 -2.61 23.32
CA ILE A 132 -4.71 -1.79 22.18
C ILE A 132 -4.38 -0.31 22.48
N HIS A 133 -4.47 0.15 23.73
CA HIS A 133 -4.09 1.50 24.14
C HIS A 133 -2.58 1.75 23.96
N ASP A 134 -1.75 0.86 24.50
CA ASP A 134 -0.30 0.98 24.41
C ASP A 134 0.20 0.88 22.96
N ILE A 135 -0.40 0.00 22.14
CA ILE A 135 -0.13 -0.07 20.69
C ILE A 135 -0.48 1.26 20.01
N TRP A 136 -1.59 1.90 20.42
CA TRP A 136 -1.99 3.19 19.87
C TRP A 136 -1.00 4.29 20.24
N LEU A 137 -0.58 4.38 21.51
CA LEU A 137 0.45 5.33 21.96
C LEU A 137 1.79 5.10 21.25
N ALA A 138 2.19 3.84 21.07
CA ALA A 138 3.40 3.48 20.34
C ALA A 138 3.36 3.96 18.89
N ARG A 139 2.21 3.84 18.21
CA ARG A 139 2.02 4.37 16.85
C ARG A 139 2.10 5.88 16.76
N LYS A 140 1.73 6.58 17.83
CA LYS A 140 1.87 8.04 17.93
C LYS A 140 3.29 8.48 18.30
N GLY A 141 4.22 7.56 18.54
CA GLY A 141 5.57 7.87 19.01
C GLY A 141 5.59 8.41 20.43
N GLN A 142 4.56 8.11 21.24
CA GLN A 142 4.42 8.60 22.61
C GLN A 142 4.95 7.63 23.66
N LEU A 143 5.35 6.41 23.27
CA LEU A 143 6.04 5.48 24.16
C LEU A 143 7.56 5.70 24.11
N SER A 144 8.22 5.59 25.26
CA SER A 144 9.68 5.43 25.29
C SER A 144 10.09 4.08 24.69
N GLU A 145 11.33 3.99 24.21
CA GLU A 145 11.87 2.76 23.61
C GLU A 145 11.87 1.58 24.60
N SER A 146 12.19 1.83 25.87
CA SER A 146 12.15 0.80 26.91
C SER A 146 10.75 0.25 27.16
N LEU A 147 9.72 1.11 27.13
CA LEU A 147 8.33 0.69 27.24
C LEU A 147 7.87 -0.05 25.98
N TYR A 148 8.33 0.37 24.80
CA TYR A 148 8.00 -0.30 23.54
C TYR A 148 8.51 -1.75 23.52
N ASN A 149 9.77 -1.96 23.92
CA ASN A 149 10.36 -3.30 23.98
C ASN A 149 9.67 -4.18 25.03
N LYS A 150 9.28 -3.61 26.17
CA LYS A 150 8.50 -4.31 27.20
C LYS A 150 7.13 -4.69 26.67
N LEU A 151 6.42 -3.77 26.02
CA LEU A 151 5.12 -4.01 25.40
C LEU A 151 5.19 -5.14 24.38
N GLU A 152 6.18 -5.11 23.49
CA GLU A 152 6.35 -6.15 22.48
C GLU A 152 6.54 -7.53 23.11
N THR A 153 7.42 -7.63 24.11
CA THR A 153 7.67 -8.86 24.84
C THR A 153 6.42 -9.36 25.56
N SER A 154 5.69 -8.48 26.25
CA SER A 154 4.45 -8.84 26.96
C SER A 154 3.36 -9.32 26.01
N ILE A 155 3.15 -8.66 24.87
CA ILE A 155 2.17 -9.08 23.87
C ILE A 155 2.49 -10.46 23.31
N PHE A 156 3.77 -10.74 23.01
CA PHE A 156 4.18 -12.06 22.52
C PHE A 156 4.06 -13.14 23.58
N ASN A 157 4.31 -12.80 24.84
CA ASN A 157 4.12 -13.72 25.94
C ASN A 157 2.64 -14.02 26.13
N ASP A 158 1.76 -13.02 26.15
CA ASP A 158 0.36 -13.23 26.53
C ASP A 158 -0.54 -13.71 25.39
N CYS A 159 -0.13 -13.55 24.14
CA CYS A 159 -0.88 -14.07 22.99
C CYS A 159 -0.57 -15.55 22.71
N ALA A 160 -1.60 -16.33 22.39
CA ALA A 160 -1.45 -17.75 22.06
C ALA A 160 -0.68 -18.01 20.75
N SER A 161 -0.63 -17.02 19.84
CA SER A 161 0.16 -17.14 18.61
C SER A 161 0.48 -15.77 17.98
N ILE A 162 1.46 -15.75 17.08
CA ILE A 162 1.83 -14.56 16.28
C ILE A 162 0.63 -14.02 15.50
N SER A 163 -0.24 -14.90 15.00
CA SER A 163 -1.45 -14.47 14.28
C SER A 163 -2.43 -13.68 15.14
N VAL A 164 -2.52 -13.99 16.45
CA VAL A 164 -3.30 -13.23 17.42
C VAL A 164 -2.66 -11.86 17.67
N VAL A 165 -1.33 -11.80 17.80
CA VAL A 165 -0.58 -10.53 17.92
C VAL A 165 -0.85 -9.61 16.72
N VAL A 166 -0.80 -10.15 15.50
CA VAL A 166 -1.09 -9.38 14.28
C VAL A 166 -2.52 -8.87 14.28
N LYS A 167 -3.49 -9.71 14.70
CA LYS A 167 -4.89 -9.32 14.79
C LYS A 167 -5.11 -8.23 15.84
N LEU A 168 -4.54 -8.38 17.03
CA LEU A 168 -4.57 -7.38 18.11
C LEU A 168 -3.98 -6.04 17.64
N LYS A 169 -2.80 -6.06 17.00
CA LYS A 169 -2.18 -4.85 16.42
C LYS A 169 -3.06 -4.21 15.35
N ARG A 170 -3.88 -4.98 14.62
CA ARG A 170 -4.80 -4.45 13.60
C ARG A 170 -6.12 -3.93 14.16
N MET A 171 -6.49 -4.29 15.39
CA MET A 171 -7.69 -3.74 16.02
C MET A 171 -7.54 -2.23 16.10
N LYS A 172 -8.54 -1.53 15.56
CA LYS A 172 -8.57 -0.08 15.57
C LYS A 172 -9.14 0.39 16.89
N TRP A 173 -8.49 1.37 17.51
CA TRP A 173 -9.05 2.19 18.59
C TRP A 173 -10.15 3.15 18.08
N GLU A 174 -10.87 2.79 17.01
CA GLU A 174 -11.96 3.60 16.43
C GLU A 174 -13.16 3.71 17.41
N TYR A 175 -13.13 3.02 18.55
CA TYR A 175 -14.27 2.89 19.46
C TYR A 175 -14.26 3.87 20.66
N TYR A 176 -13.12 4.46 21.01
CA TYR A 176 -13.03 5.38 22.18
C TYR A 176 -12.85 6.86 21.82
N HIS A 177 -12.46 7.16 20.58
CA HIS A 177 -12.41 8.53 20.07
C HIS A 177 -13.50 8.73 19.02
N ASP A 178 -14.61 9.25 19.50
CA ASP A 178 -15.46 10.23 18.83
C ASP A 178 -15.79 9.93 17.36
N SER A 179 -17.04 9.53 17.13
CA SER A 179 -17.70 9.35 15.83
C SER A 179 -17.72 10.61 14.95
N HIS A 180 -17.04 11.69 15.35
CA HIS A 180 -16.91 12.92 14.60
C HIS A 180 -15.58 12.99 13.82
N LYS A 181 -15.68 12.57 12.54
CA LYS A 181 -14.75 12.79 11.41
C LYS A 181 -13.70 11.69 11.17
N LYS A 182 -14.13 10.62 10.49
CA LYS A 182 -13.21 9.85 9.61
C LYS A 182 -12.64 10.80 8.56
N GLY A 183 -11.35 11.13 8.69
CA GLY A 183 -10.64 11.97 7.73
C GLY A 183 -10.63 11.33 6.35
N ILE A 184 -10.46 12.14 5.30
CA ILE A 184 -10.32 11.65 3.92
C ILE A 184 -9.22 10.58 3.81
N PHE A 185 -8.16 10.68 4.61
CA PHE A 185 -7.07 9.70 4.66
C PHE A 185 -7.49 8.30 5.09
N ASP A 186 -8.38 8.18 6.09
CA ASP A 186 -8.84 6.86 6.54
C ASP A 186 -9.72 6.17 5.49
N LYS A 187 -10.50 6.97 4.75
CA LYS A 187 -11.26 6.48 3.59
C LYS A 187 -10.33 6.00 2.47
N LEU A 188 -9.24 6.72 2.23
CA LEU A 188 -8.28 6.40 1.18
C LEU A 188 -7.44 5.15 1.52
N LEU A 189 -7.00 5.02 2.78
CA LEU A 189 -6.27 3.85 3.27
C LEU A 189 -7.11 2.56 3.23
N ASN A 190 -8.37 2.63 3.65
CA ASN A 190 -9.30 1.49 3.54
C ASN A 190 -9.61 1.13 2.07
N TRP A 191 -9.51 2.07 1.14
CA TRP A 191 -9.73 1.80 -0.30
C TRP A 191 -8.51 1.18 -0.97
N LEU A 192 -7.29 1.63 -0.62
CA LEU A 192 -6.03 1.12 -1.18
C LEU A 192 -5.63 -0.26 -0.64
N PHE A 193 -6.06 -0.59 0.58
CA PHE A 193 -5.68 -1.83 1.26
C PHE A 193 -6.93 -2.50 1.87
N PRO A 194 -7.82 -3.08 1.03
CA PRO A 194 -9.02 -3.77 1.48
C PRO A 194 -8.74 -5.05 2.29
#